data_AF-A0A0L8BYI9-F1
#
_entry.id   AF-A0A0L8BYI9-F1
#
_cell.length_a   1.000
_cell.length_b   1.000
_cell.length_c   1.000
_cell.angle_alpha   90.00
_cell.angle_beta   90.00
_cell.angle_gamma   90.00
#
_symmetry.space_group_name_H-M   'P 1'
#
loop_
_entity.id
_entity.type
_entity.pdbx_description
1 polymer ?
#
loop_
_entity_poly.entity_id
_entity_poly.type
_entity_poly.pdbx_seq_one_letter_code
_entity_poly.pdbx_strand_id
1 'polypeptide(L)' 'MTEERTFAVFLRQVLSEAVALDLPVRLSVLATNPAVAFYRREGLRIQEETPERRYMTAATS' A
#
# COMPACT_ATOMS: atom_id res chain seq x y z
N MET A 1 14.33 -9.68 9.55
CA MET A 1 13.52 -8.83 10.45
C MET A 1 13.84 -7.33 10.31
N THR A 2 15.03 -6.94 9.83
CA THR A 2 15.42 -5.53 9.58
C THR A 2 14.78 -4.93 8.32
N GLU A 3 14.65 -5.70 7.24
CA GLU A 3 14.16 -5.19 5.93
C GLU A 3 12.68 -4.80 5.96
N GLU A 4 11.82 -5.56 6.63
CA GLU A 4 10.38 -5.24 6.75
C GLU A 4 10.15 -3.93 7.49
N ARG A 5 10.99 -3.61 8.50
CA ARG A 5 10.92 -2.34 9.22
C ARG A 5 11.29 -1.16 8.33
N THR A 6 12.37 -1.28 7.56
CA THR A 6 12.78 -0.23 6.61
C THR A 6 11.70 0.01 5.55
N PHE A 7 11.11 -1.07 5.03
CA PHE A 7 10.03 -0.96 4.04
C PHE A 7 8.77 -0.33 4.63
N ALA A 8 8.41 -0.65 5.87
CA ALA A 8 7.30 0.01 6.58
C ALA A 8 7.53 1.52 6.74
N VAL A 9 8.74 1.92 7.14
CA VAL A 9 9.09 3.34 7.29
C VAL A 9 8.96 4.07 5.96
N PHE A 10 9.51 3.50 4.88
CA PHE A 10 9.43 4.11 3.55
C PHE A 10 7.98 4.22 3.05
N LEU A 11 7.19 3.15 3.19
CA LEU A 11 5.79 3.16 2.75
C LEU A 11 4.99 4.22 3.52
N ARG A 12 5.15 4.32 4.85
CA ARG A 12 4.47 5.34 5.66
C ARG A 12 4.85 6.75 5.24
N GLN A 13 6.12 6.99 4.92
CA GLN A 13 6.57 8.29 4.44
C GLN A 13 5.86 8.66 3.13
N VAL A 14 5.83 7.76 2.15
CA VAL A 14 5.13 7.98 0.87
C VAL A 14 3.64 8.26 1.09
N LEU A 15 2.98 7.48 1.95
CA LEU A 15 1.56 7.69 2.26
C LEU A 15 1.32 9.05 2.93
N SER A 16 2.18 9.44 3.87
CA SER A 16 2.08 10.73 4.56
C SER A 16 2.29 11.92 3.62
N GLU A 17 3.25 11.83 2.71
CA GLU A 17 3.51 12.87 1.70
C GLU A 17 2.33 13.00 0.72
N ALA A 18 1.77 11.87 0.29
CA ALA A 18 0.61 11.89 -0.60
C ALA A 18 -0.62 12.53 0.06
N VAL A 19 -0.87 12.25 1.35
CA VAL A 19 -1.94 12.93 2.11
C VAL A 19 -1.69 14.44 2.21
N ALA A 20 -0.45 14.85 2.49
CA ALA A 20 -0.11 16.28 2.59
C ALA A 20 -0.29 17.04 1.26
N LEU A 21 -0.23 16.33 0.13
CA LEU A 21 -0.37 16.88 -1.22
C LEU A 21 -1.78 16.66 -1.81
N ASP A 22 -2.70 16.06 -1.06
CA ASP A 22 -4.03 15.63 -1.54
C ASP A 22 -3.96 14.76 -2.82
N LEU A 23 -2.96 13.88 -2.87
CA LEU A 23 -2.72 12.97 -3.99
C LEU A 23 -3.21 11.56 -3.67
N PRO A 24 -3.96 10.91 -4.57
CA PRO A 24 -4.38 9.53 -4.36
C PRO A 24 -3.20 8.58 -4.53
N VAL A 25 -3.07 7.61 -3.62
CA VAL A 25 -2.11 6.50 -3.74
C VAL A 25 -2.84 5.24 -4.18
N ARG A 26 -2.40 4.64 -5.29
CA ARG A 26 -2.83 3.32 -5.76
C ARG A 26 -1.63 2.41 -5.98
N LEU A 27 -1.59 1.28 -5.27
CA LEU A 27 -0.67 0.19 -5.54
C LEU A 27 -1.31 -0.81 -6.50
N SER A 28 -0.49 -1.36 -7.40
CA SER A 28 -0.84 -2.46 -8.28
C SER A 28 0.05 -3.66 -7.95
N VAL A 29 -0.50 -4.61 -7.23
CA VAL A 29 0.23 -5.74 -6.63
C VAL A 29 -0.18 -7.02 -7.35
N LEU A 30 0.76 -7.95 -7.60
CA LEU A 30 0.39 -9.27 -8.14
C LEU A 30 -0.53 -10.01 -7.17
N ALA A 31 -1.51 -10.75 -7.69
CA ALA A 31 -2.44 -11.56 -6.90
C ALA A 31 -1.73 -12.67 -6.08
N THR A 32 -0.50 -13.03 -6.46
CA THR A 32 0.35 -14.00 -5.75
C THR A 32 1.31 -13.35 -4.76
N ASN A 33 1.36 -12.02 -4.66
CA ASN A 33 2.30 -11.36 -3.76
C ASN A 33 1.95 -11.66 -2.29
N PRO A 34 2.88 -12.22 -1.48
CA PRO A 34 2.62 -12.57 -0.09
C PRO A 34 2.49 -11.33 0.83
N ALA A 35 2.94 -10.15 0.39
CA ALA A 35 2.96 -8.92 1.18
C ALA A 35 1.59 -8.21 1.29
N VAL A 36 0.49 -8.80 0.80
CA VAL A 36 -0.84 -8.18 0.90
C VAL A 36 -1.22 -7.89 2.35
N ALA A 37 -0.92 -8.81 3.27
CA ALA A 37 -1.16 -8.59 4.69
C ALA A 37 -0.37 -7.39 5.23
N PHE A 38 0.88 -7.22 4.78
CA PHE A 38 1.70 -6.06 5.12
C PHE A 38 1.05 -4.75 4.64
N TYR A 39 0.65 -4.64 3.36
CA TYR A 39 0.02 -3.43 2.83
C TYR A 39 -1.29 -3.07 3.56
N ARG A 40 -2.08 -4.09 3.95
CA ARG A 40 -3.31 -3.87 4.73
C ARG A 40 -3.04 -3.31 6.12
N ARG A 41 -2.00 -3.79 6.82
CA ARG A 41 -1.60 -3.25 8.12
C ARG A 41 -1.10 -1.81 8.02
N GLU A 42 -0.48 -1.46 6.89
CA GLU A 42 0.00 -0.09 6.62
C GLU A 42 -1.11 0.84 6.09
N GLY A 43 -2.37 0.42 6.15
CA GLY A 43 -3.53 1.29 5.91
C GLY A 43 -4.10 1.25 4.49
N LEU A 44 -3.51 0.45 3.58
CA LEU A 44 -4.08 0.28 2.25
C LEU A 44 -5.23 -0.73 2.24
N ARG A 45 -6.24 -0.44 1.42
CA ARG A 45 -7.42 -1.29 1.24
C ARG A 45 -7.49 -1.76 -0.19
N ILE A 46 -7.92 -3.01 -0.39
CA ILE A 46 -8.18 -3.54 -1.73
C ILE A 46 -9.43 -2.84 -2.27
N GLN A 47 -9.31 -2.21 -3.43
CA GLN A 47 -10.40 -1.56 -4.14
C GLN A 47 -10.94 -2.44 -5.26
N GLU A 48 -10.05 -3.16 -5.94
CA GLU A 48 -10.36 -3.99 -7.11
C GLU A 48 -9.40 -5.19 -7.15
N GLU A 49 -9.90 -6.34 -7.56
CA GLU A 49 -9.10 -7.55 -7.80
C GLU A 49 -9.39 -8.13 -9.18
N THR A 50 -8.33 -8.53 -9.87
CA THR A 50 -8.36 -9.38 -11.07
C THR A 50 -7.63 -10.69 -10.73
N PRO A 51 -7.72 -11.71 -11.60
CA PRO A 51 -6.94 -12.95 -11.40
C PRO A 51 -5.43 -12.70 -11.26
N GLU A 52 -4.90 -11.65 -11.90
CA GLU A 52 -3.48 -11.33 -11.93
C GLU A 52 -3.07 -10.30 -10.88
N ARG A 53 -3.97 -9.40 -10.48
CA ARG A 53 -3.62 -8.21 -9.70
C ARG A 53 -4.62 -7.85 -8.62
N ARG A 54 -4.10 -7.25 -7.54
CA ARG A 54 -4.85 -6.49 -6.54
C ARG A 54 -4.49 -5.03 -6.65
N TYR A 55 -5.51 -4.20 -6.75
CA TYR A 55 -5.36 -2.75 -6.70
C TYR A 55 -5.73 -2.25 -5.32
N MET A 56 -4.78 -1.60 -4.66
CA MET A 56 -4.95 -1.17 -3.27
C MET A 56 -4.80 0.34 -3.15
N THR A 57 -5.69 1.00 -2.41
CA THR A 57 -5.65 2.45 -2.20
C THR A 57 -5.49 2.80 -0.73
N ALA A 58 -4.83 3.92 -0.46
CA ALA A 58 -4.85 4.55 0.86
C ALA A 58 -6.00 5.56 0.92
N ALA A 59 -6.61 5.72 2.08
CA ALA A 59 -7.60 6.78 2.28
C ALA A 59 -6.88 8.13 2.26
N THR A 60 -7.30 9.04 1.39
CA THR A 60 -7.02 10.48 1.55
C THR A 60 -7.97 11.01 2.63
N SER A 61 -7.43 11.81 3.56
CA SER A 61 -8.19 12.42 4.65
C SER A 61 -8.99 13.62 4.16
#